data_AF-B1FN71-F1
#
_entry.id   AF-B1FN71-F1
#
_cell.length_a   1.000
_cell.length_b   1.000
_cell.length_c   1.000
_cell.angle_alpha   90.00
_cell.angle_beta   90.00
_cell.angle_gamma   90.00
#
_symmetry.space_group_name_H-M   'P 1'
#
loop_
_entity.id
_entity.type
_entity.pdbx_description
1 polymer ?
#
loop_
_entity_poly.entity_id
_entity_poly.type
_entity_poly.pdbx_seq_one_letter_code
_entity_poly.pdbx_strand_id
1 'polypeptide(L)'
;MSPIQSDRHPFLDDLTADAELVSSVLRAPVVGRDEIRLAVDAVGTFYVSQTPTFVQAVGSRLFLEYEAVLTSGETLSAVVVVDRNADGSVPRVSVRMSPLGAVLNLATHLRESLAKQLPEHVFL
;
A
#
# COMPACT_ATOMS: atom_id res chain seq x y z
N MET A 1 -8.13 -24.49 -8.52
CA MET A 1 -7.25 -23.31 -8.53
C MET A 1 -8.11 -22.14 -8.98
N SER A 2 -8.52 -21.29 -8.06
CA SER A 2 -9.30 -20.10 -8.42
C SER A 2 -8.35 -19.10 -9.09
N PRO A 3 -8.77 -18.45 -10.19
CA PRO A 3 -8.00 -17.35 -10.74
C PRO A 3 -7.91 -16.29 -9.65
N ILE A 4 -6.69 -15.85 -9.32
CA ILE A 4 -6.47 -14.68 -8.48
C ILE A 4 -7.00 -13.52 -9.32
N GLN A 5 -8.26 -13.17 -9.08
CA GLN A 5 -8.86 -11.97 -9.62
C GLN A 5 -7.95 -10.82 -9.17
N SER A 6 -7.45 -10.08 -10.14
CA SER A 6 -6.44 -9.03 -10.01
C SER A 6 -6.95 -7.81 -9.24
N ASP A 7 -7.50 -7.99 -8.05
CA ASP A 7 -7.69 -6.88 -7.13
C ASP A 7 -6.31 -6.48 -6.64
N ARG A 8 -5.88 -5.31 -7.10
CA ARG A 8 -4.56 -4.73 -6.87
C ARG A 8 -4.19 -4.70 -5.37
N HIS A 9 -5.20 -4.75 -4.49
CA HIS A 9 -5.10 -4.70 -3.03
C HIS A 9 -6.16 -5.60 -2.34
N PRO A 10 -5.90 -6.90 -2.12
CA PRO A 10 -6.88 -7.90 -1.67
C PRO A 10 -7.34 -7.76 -0.20
N PHE A 11 -7.09 -6.62 0.43
CA PHE A 11 -7.38 -6.34 1.83
C PHE A 11 -8.27 -5.11 2.04
N LEU A 12 -8.52 -4.31 1.00
CA LEU A 12 -9.21 -3.02 1.14
C LEU A 12 -10.66 -3.15 1.62
N ASP A 13 -11.31 -4.28 1.32
CA ASP A 13 -12.68 -4.55 1.76
C ASP A 13 -12.76 -5.03 3.21
N ASP A 14 -11.65 -5.51 3.77
CA ASP A 14 -11.59 -6.09 5.11
C ASP A 14 -11.12 -5.09 6.19
N LEU A 15 -10.70 -3.88 5.82
CA LEU A 15 -10.15 -2.86 6.74
C LEU A 15 -11.13 -2.53 7.87
N THR A 16 -10.65 -2.43 9.12
CA THR A 16 -11.46 -1.85 10.22
C THR A 16 -11.68 -0.35 9.99
N ALA A 17 -12.67 0.24 10.67
CA ALA A 17 -12.96 1.67 10.52
C ALA A 17 -11.78 2.56 10.93
N ASP A 18 -10.99 2.11 11.90
CA ASP A 18 -9.82 2.74 12.50
C ASP A 18 -8.49 2.12 12.04
N ALA A 19 -8.50 1.40 10.92
CA ALA A 19 -7.31 0.70 10.44
C ALA A 19 -6.13 1.66 10.21
N GLU A 20 -4.91 1.15 10.31
CA GLU A 20 -3.68 1.91 10.08
C GLU A 20 -2.92 1.40 8.85
N LEU A 21 -2.52 2.32 7.97
CA LEU A 21 -1.53 2.08 6.92
C LEU A 21 -0.21 2.75 7.30
N VAL A 22 0.85 1.95 7.42
CA VAL A 22 2.23 2.42 7.55
C VAL A 22 2.97 2.13 6.26
N SER A 23 3.60 3.14 5.65
CA SER A 23 4.31 2.93 4.39
C SER A 23 5.65 3.66 4.33
N SER A 24 6.60 3.12 3.56
CA SER A 24 7.88 3.78 3.25
C SER A 24 7.73 5.13 2.54
N VAL A 25 6.58 5.43 1.92
CA VAL A 25 6.29 6.71 1.26
C VAL A 25 5.59 7.72 2.17
N LEU A 26 5.35 7.38 3.44
CA LEU A 26 4.63 8.20 4.41
C LEU A 26 5.52 8.51 5.62
N ARG A 27 5.37 9.70 6.19
CA ARG A 27 6.04 10.14 7.42
C ARG A 27 5.33 9.62 8.66
N ALA A 28 4.00 9.59 8.63
CA ALA A 28 3.15 9.09 9.70
C ALA A 28 2.08 8.13 9.14
N PRO A 29 1.45 7.30 9.98
CA PRO A 29 0.40 6.40 9.51
C PRO A 29 -0.79 7.17 8.92
N VAL A 30 -1.40 6.60 7.88
CA VAL A 30 -2.76 6.98 7.47
C VAL A 30 -3.72 6.14 8.31
N VAL A 31 -4.64 6.80 9.00
CA VAL A 31 -5.63 6.15 9.88
C VAL A 31 -7.01 6.33 9.27
N GLY A 32 -7.77 5.26 9.21
CA GLY A 32 -9.14 5.26 8.68
C GLY A 32 -9.26 4.53 7.35
N ARG A 33 -10.30 3.70 7.20
CA ARG A 33 -10.53 2.89 5.99
C ARG A 33 -10.55 3.73 4.72
N ASP A 34 -11.24 4.86 4.75
CA ASP A 34 -11.48 5.68 3.56
C ASP A 34 -10.22 6.43 3.15
N GLU A 35 -9.46 6.94 4.12
CA GLU A 35 -8.17 7.57 3.90
C GLU A 35 -7.12 6.57 3.39
N ILE A 36 -7.12 5.34 3.90
CA ILE A 36 -6.25 4.26 3.40
C ILE A 36 -6.57 3.94 1.94
N ARG A 37 -7.86 3.79 1.60
CA ARG A 37 -8.28 3.56 0.21
C ARG A 37 -7.83 4.68 -0.70
N LEU A 38 -8.03 5.93 -0.29
CA LEU A 38 -7.56 7.09 -1.03
C LEU A 38 -6.05 7.06 -1.28
N ALA A 39 -5.25 6.75 -0.24
CA ALA A 39 -3.79 6.67 -0.36
C ALA A 39 -3.36 5.53 -1.30
N VAL A 40 -3.96 4.35 -1.15
CA VAL A 40 -3.65 3.16 -1.95
C VAL A 40 -4.04 3.35 -3.42
N ASP A 41 -5.22 3.90 -3.69
CA ASP A 41 -5.69 4.20 -5.04
C ASP A 41 -4.78 5.21 -5.73
N ALA A 42 -4.41 6.29 -5.02
CA ALA A 42 -3.47 7.27 -5.54
C ALA A 42 -2.11 6.64 -5.89
N VAL A 43 -1.54 5.82 -4.99
CA VAL A 43 -0.29 5.10 -5.27
C VAL A 43 -0.41 4.23 -6.51
N GLY A 44 -1.53 3.52 -6.67
CA GLY A 44 -1.80 2.68 -7.83
C GLY A 44 -1.79 3.42 -9.17
N THR A 45 -2.10 4.74 -9.19
CA THR A 45 -2.03 5.55 -10.42
C THR A 45 -0.60 5.79 -10.92
N PHE A 46 0.41 5.67 -10.05
CA PHE A 46 1.81 5.87 -10.41
C PHE A 46 2.49 4.62 -10.96
N TYR A 47 1.79 3.49 -11.01
CA TYR A 47 2.34 2.22 -11.49
C TYR A 47 1.93 1.98 -12.94
N VAL A 48 2.91 1.87 -13.83
CA VAL A 48 2.74 1.36 -15.20
C VAL A 48 2.48 -0.14 -15.17
N SER A 49 3.22 -0.87 -14.34
CA SER A 49 3.04 -2.29 -14.13
C SER A 49 3.28 -2.65 -12.67
N GLN A 50 2.67 -3.75 -12.25
CA GLN A 50 2.84 -4.34 -10.93
C GLN A 50 2.78 -5.86 -11.09
N THR A 51 3.87 -6.54 -10.75
CA THR A 51 4.04 -7.97 -10.92
C THR A 51 4.23 -8.61 -9.55
N PRO A 52 3.23 -9.35 -9.04
CA PRO A 52 3.37 -10.12 -7.81
C PRO A 52 4.48 -11.17 -7.96
N THR A 53 5.39 -11.22 -6.99
CA THR A 53 6.51 -12.18 -6.95
C THR A 53 6.33 -13.22 -5.85
N PHE A 54 5.57 -12.90 -4.79
CA PHE A 54 5.30 -13.81 -3.68
C PHE A 54 3.95 -13.50 -3.04
N VAL A 55 3.18 -14.53 -2.68
CA VAL A 55 1.94 -14.39 -1.91
C VAL A 55 1.81 -15.56 -0.95
N GLN A 56 1.75 -15.30 0.36
CA GLN A 56 1.61 -16.35 1.36
C GLN A 56 0.88 -15.83 2.60
N ALA A 57 -0.06 -16.64 3.11
CA ALA A 57 -0.61 -16.46 4.44
C ALA A 57 0.20 -17.27 5.47
N VAL A 58 0.55 -16.63 6.60
CA VAL A 58 1.25 -17.25 7.73
C VAL A 58 0.56 -16.82 9.02
N GLY A 59 -0.15 -17.76 9.67
CA GLY A 59 -0.99 -17.43 10.82
C GLY A 59 -2.05 -16.39 10.45
N SER A 60 -2.11 -15.31 11.21
CA SER A 60 -3.05 -14.20 10.98
C SER A 60 -2.51 -13.12 10.02
N ARG A 61 -1.41 -13.38 9.30
CA ARG A 61 -0.78 -12.41 8.40
C ARG A 61 -0.82 -12.86 6.95
N LEU A 62 -1.03 -11.92 6.04
CA LEU A 62 -0.80 -12.09 4.61
C LEU A 62 0.46 -11.31 4.22
N PHE A 63 1.37 -11.99 3.53
CA PHE A 63 2.55 -11.41 2.89
C PHE A 63 2.33 -11.39 1.39
N LEU A 64 2.51 -10.22 0.78
CA LEU A 64 2.51 -10.02 -0.66
C LEU A 64 3.78 -9.26 -1.02
N GLU A 65 4.55 -9.81 -1.95
CA GLU A 65 5.69 -9.11 -2.55
C GLU A 65 5.39 -8.86 -4.02
N TYR A 66 5.85 -7.70 -4.51
CA TYR A 66 5.74 -7.36 -5.92
C TYR A 66 6.88 -6.47 -6.38
N GLU A 67 7.14 -6.53 -7.69
CA GLU A 67 7.95 -5.55 -8.40
C GLU A 67 7.02 -4.63 -9.20
N ALA A 68 7.35 -3.35 -9.30
CA ALA A 68 6.57 -2.37 -10.04
C ALA A 68 7.46 -1.46 -10.88
N VAL A 69 6.94 -1.02 -12.02
CA VAL A 69 7.51 0.04 -12.85
C VAL A 69 6.67 1.29 -12.65
N LEU A 70 7.29 2.39 -12.25
CA LEU A 70 6.64 3.68 -12.06
C LEU A 70 6.41 4.40 -13.39
N THR A 71 5.47 5.34 -13.42
CA THR A 71 5.25 6.24 -14.56
C THR A 71 6.46 7.15 -14.83
N SER A 72 7.35 7.32 -13.85
CA SER A 72 8.65 8.00 -14.01
C SER A 72 9.69 7.14 -14.76
N GLY A 73 9.41 5.85 -14.99
CA GLY A 73 10.35 4.88 -15.58
C GLY A 73 11.23 4.16 -14.55
N GLU A 74 11.22 4.58 -13.30
CA GLU A 74 11.93 3.89 -12.21
C GLU A 74 11.27 2.57 -11.83
N THR A 75 12.03 1.66 -11.23
CA THR A 75 11.50 0.41 -10.68
C THR A 75 11.56 0.42 -9.16
N LEU A 76 10.60 -0.28 -8.54
CA LEU A 76 10.62 -0.56 -7.11
C LEU A 76 10.23 -2.01 -6.83
N SER A 77 10.69 -2.51 -5.70
CA SER A 77 10.18 -3.71 -5.05
C SER A 77 9.40 -3.30 -3.81
N ALA A 78 8.33 -4.01 -3.50
CA ALA A 78 7.51 -3.77 -2.33
C ALA A 78 7.17 -5.07 -1.59
N VAL A 79 7.09 -4.96 -0.27
CA VAL A 79 6.58 -6.00 0.62
C VAL A 79 5.40 -5.41 1.37
N VAL A 80 4.24 -6.04 1.20
CA VAL A 80 3.00 -5.74 1.90
C VAL A 80 2.79 -6.80 2.97
N VAL A 81 2.58 -6.37 4.21
CA VAL A 81 2.14 -7.22 5.31
C VAL A 81 0.79 -6.73 5.76
N VAL A 82 -0.20 -7.60 5.71
CA VAL A 82 -1.56 -7.35 6.18
C VAL A 82 -1.76 -8.17 7.45
N ASP A 83 -1.96 -7.50 8.58
CA ASP A 83 -2.35 -8.15 9.83
C ASP A 83 -3.88 -8.32 9.85
N ARG A 84 -4.35 -9.51 10.21
CA ARG A 84 -5.78 -9.82 10.38
C ARG A 84 -6.09 -10.14 11.84
N ASN A 85 -7.26 -9.70 12.29
CA ASN A 85 -7.89 -10.18 13.51
C ASN A 85 -8.44 -11.60 13.30
N ALA A 86 -8.86 -12.24 14.40
CA ALA A 86 -9.43 -13.59 14.36
C ALA A 86 -10.74 -13.67 13.55
N ASP A 87 -11.47 -12.55 13.44
CA ASP A 87 -12.69 -12.42 12.63
C ASP A 87 -12.41 -12.10 11.14
N GLY A 88 -11.13 -12.01 10.75
CA GLY A 88 -10.69 -11.71 9.40
C GLY A 88 -10.55 -10.21 9.08
N SER A 89 -11.01 -9.31 9.97
CA SER A 89 -10.87 -7.87 9.79
C SER A 89 -9.41 -7.42 9.82
N VAL A 90 -9.08 -6.36 9.08
CA VAL A 90 -7.71 -5.87 8.90
C VAL A 90 -7.53 -4.57 9.67
N PRO A 91 -6.94 -4.60 10.89
CA PRO A 91 -6.65 -3.38 11.65
C PRO A 91 -5.38 -2.68 11.15
N ARG A 92 -4.49 -3.38 10.43
CA ARG A 92 -3.18 -2.83 10.07
C ARG A 92 -2.65 -3.40 8.77
N VAL A 93 -2.09 -2.49 7.97
CA VAL A 93 -1.33 -2.80 6.76
C VAL A 93 0.00 -2.08 6.83
N SER A 94 1.08 -2.78 6.48
CA SER A 94 2.39 -2.16 6.31
C SER A 94 2.95 -2.43 4.93
N VAL A 95 3.46 -1.39 4.27
CA VAL A 95 4.04 -1.47 2.93
C VAL A 95 5.46 -0.93 2.96
N ARG A 96 6.44 -1.81 2.75
CA ARG A 96 7.85 -1.44 2.67
C ARG A 96 8.28 -1.43 1.23
N MET A 97 8.97 -0.39 0.80
CA MET A 97 9.40 -0.22 -0.60
C MET A 97 10.89 0.09 -0.69
N SER A 98 11.50 -0.30 -1.82
CA SER A 98 12.89 -0.03 -2.17
C SER A 98 13.08 0.01 -3.69
N PRO A 99 14.12 0.68 -4.24
CA PRO A 99 15.18 1.43 -3.56
C PRO A 99 14.73 2.84 -3.14
N LEU A 100 15.49 3.47 -2.23
CA LEU A 100 15.12 4.76 -1.61
C LEU A 100 14.81 5.87 -2.62
N GLY A 101 15.56 5.97 -3.72
CA GLY A 101 15.34 7.01 -4.75
C GLY A 101 13.92 6.95 -5.33
N ALA A 102 13.50 5.77 -5.79
CA ALA A 102 12.15 5.55 -6.31
C ALA A 102 11.07 5.80 -5.25
N VAL A 103 11.34 5.45 -3.99
CA VAL A 103 10.43 5.70 -2.85
C VAL A 103 10.24 7.19 -2.60
N LEU A 104 11.30 7.99 -2.62
CA LEU A 104 11.22 9.44 -2.41
C LEU A 104 10.49 10.14 -3.56
N ASN A 105 10.71 9.68 -4.80
CA ASN A 105 9.99 10.19 -5.96
C ASN A 105 8.49 9.84 -5.86
N LEU A 106 8.16 8.60 -5.50
CA LEU A 106 6.77 8.19 -5.28
C LEU A 106 6.10 8.98 -4.14
N ALA A 107 6.81 9.22 -3.03
CA ALA A 107 6.31 10.00 -1.91
C ALA A 107 6.02 11.46 -2.30
N THR A 108 6.86 12.05 -3.14
CA THR A 108 6.68 13.41 -3.66
C THR A 108 5.38 13.50 -4.48
N HIS A 109 5.19 12.59 -5.45
CA HIS A 109 3.96 12.57 -6.26
C HIS A 109 2.70 12.27 -5.45
N LEU A 110 2.81 11.42 -4.43
CA LEU A 110 1.71 11.12 -3.52
C LEU A 110 1.28 12.37 -2.74
N ARG A 111 2.25 13.13 -2.21
CA ARG A 111 1.98 14.41 -1.53
C ARG A 111 1.30 15.39 -2.46
N GLU A 112 1.83 15.59 -3.67
CA GLU A 112 1.24 16.51 -4.65
C GLU A 112 -0.21 16.15 -4.99
N SER A 113 -0.51 14.85 -5.07
CA SER A 113 -1.85 14.36 -5.40
C SER A 113 -2.84 14.49 -4.24
N LEU A 114 -2.38 14.29 -3.00
CA LEU A 114 -3.27 14.14 -1.83
C LEU A 114 -3.17 15.25 -0.78
N ALA A 115 -2.32 16.27 -0.95
CA ALA A 115 -2.11 17.32 0.06
C ALA A 115 -3.38 18.08 0.49
N LYS A 116 -4.44 18.05 -0.33
CA LYS A 116 -5.73 18.68 0.00
C LYS A 116 -6.73 17.73 0.68
N GLN A 117 -6.43 16.44 0.71
CA GLN A 117 -7.34 15.39 1.15
C GLN A 117 -6.84 14.68 2.41
N LEU A 118 -5.53 14.62 2.63
CA LEU A 118 -4.93 14.04 3.84
C LEU A 118 -4.17 15.10 4.65
N PRO A 119 -4.03 14.91 5.98
CA PRO A 119 -3.27 15.82 6.83
C PRO A 119 -1.80 15.96 6.41
N GLU A 120 -1.25 17.18 6.48
CA GLU A 120 0.13 17.45 6.04
C GLU A 120 1.19 16.58 6.73
N HIS A 121 1.00 16.29 8.03
CA HIS A 121 1.97 15.53 8.83
C HIS A 121 2.18 14.07 8.37
N VAL A 122 1.27 13.55 7.53
CA VAL A 122 1.33 12.21 6.97
C VAL A 122 2.40 12.11 5.88
N PHE A 123 2.71 13.19 5.18
CA PHE A 123 3.60 13.18 4.02
C PHE A 123 5.08 13.36 4.40
N LEU A 124 5.96 12.75 3.58
CA LEU A 124 7.41 12.97 3.66
C LEU A 124 7.81 14.38 3.21
#